data_AF-A0A9P9DTA7-F1
#
_entry.id   AF-A0A9P9DTA7-F1
#
_cell.length_a   1.000
_cell.length_b   1.000
_cell.length_c   1.000
_cell.angle_alpha   90.00
_cell.angle_beta   90.00
_cell.angle_gamma   90.00
#
_symmetry.space_group_name_H-M   'P 1'
#
loop_
_entity.id
_entity.type
_entity.pdbx_description
1 polymer ?
#
loop_
_entity_poly.entity_id
_entity_poly.type
_entity_poly.pdbx_seq_one_letter_code
_entity_poly.pdbx_strand_id
1 'polypeptide(L)'
;MGTRVTQFNTYYLATRSPQGDPNRMSTSKRPRPPNTHQRICEHHKSYEAMCNGAKRTGQRCTNRASLFPKGYFPTCRQHSSQLIPTRLGYCQALAECGEACGRICHYMPPELELCNEHAEGTPTLPCYILRLSTEIRVAIFRYLFPERISAFHPNSLMDDGAHFIHKSILRVNRQIHNESSAVLYEQVPFDAEISFFNINMLGISWKWNNLYRTESLSKITQRIRNIALFITIPAFESDDAQLYKTRDNVQHFTSLFHPSSPSQRFSYPHQLHVRPEVETTFTVCNWNDEERVCALIFVLSPLLELRNIRNAKINPAAEPPRGRDNSPSFYSHNQYNSDGTVIVQRDLQRKWNLLRACAGLPLCGTADDFINDQTEDYTKFSREFETSLCRPSESTIDPDSRLHREQIASLRTEFSKIKWFVAMVRDRDSLAMIPPRDDMYAEPPPRWDRTIFNGIDQVIDVARRLVMNEEFEQFSALRQILQKRWLDHLERQRQDAIFLGKSLWNFSDESERLTILAAMPGSVSTVGDFEPDDDAISATFARWPEMDLNFGLPFEEEDQELVEKWEDEKRLYFKFEGNTRFRLKTPHLLRELGSRA
;
A
#
# COMPACT_ATOMS: atom_id res chain seq x y z
N MET A 1 23.56 18.18 43.23
CA MET A 1 24.22 19.24 42.44
C MET A 1 23.29 19.62 41.31
N GLY A 2 22.49 20.67 41.52
CA GLY A 2 21.49 21.15 40.54
C GLY A 2 21.90 22.53 40.06
N THR A 3 22.15 22.67 38.76
CA THR A 3 22.42 23.95 38.12
C THR A 3 21.11 24.55 37.62
N ARG A 4 20.76 25.69 38.24
CA ARG A 4 19.65 26.58 37.86
C ARG A 4 19.85 27.07 36.42
N VAL A 5 18.84 26.89 35.59
CA VAL A 5 18.73 27.57 34.29
C VAL A 5 18.17 28.97 34.55
N THR A 6 19.00 29.97 34.35
CA THR A 6 18.64 31.39 34.38
C THR A 6 17.77 31.75 33.18
N GLN A 7 16.59 32.31 33.46
CA GLN A 7 15.71 32.95 32.50
C GLN A 7 16.43 34.14 31.84
N PHE A 8 16.52 34.14 30.51
CA PHE A 8 16.93 35.31 29.74
C PHE A 8 15.71 36.20 29.48
N ASN A 9 15.66 37.33 30.17
CA ASN A 9 14.79 38.46 29.87
C ASN A 9 15.14 39.02 28.49
N THR A 10 14.17 39.01 27.57
CA THR A 10 14.23 39.69 26.28
C THR A 10 13.79 41.14 26.46
N TYR A 11 14.72 42.07 26.26
CA TYR A 11 14.42 43.50 26.15
C TYR A 11 13.66 43.74 24.83
N TYR A 12 12.40 44.15 24.95
CA TYR A 12 11.61 44.71 23.85
C TYR A 12 12.15 46.09 23.48
N LEU A 13 12.76 46.21 22.30
CA LEU A 13 12.88 47.50 21.62
C LEU A 13 11.56 47.78 20.91
N ALA A 14 10.85 48.80 21.40
CA ALA A 14 9.63 49.30 20.81
C ALA A 14 9.90 50.02 19.48
N THR A 15 9.48 49.43 18.36
CA THR A 15 9.15 50.18 17.15
C THR A 15 7.64 50.15 16.95
N ARG A 16 7.04 51.34 16.94
CA ARG A 16 5.60 51.54 16.73
C ARG A 16 5.19 51.01 15.35
N SER A 17 4.37 49.96 15.33
CA SER A 17 3.50 49.64 14.19
C SER A 17 2.06 50.07 14.51
N PRO A 18 1.26 50.53 13.53
CA PRO A 18 -0.12 50.91 13.75
C PRO A 18 -0.99 49.66 13.98
N GLN A 19 -1.87 49.74 14.98
CA GLN A 19 -2.82 48.69 15.35
C GLN A 19 -3.71 48.31 14.16
N GLY A 20 -3.68 47.03 13.78
CA GLY A 20 -4.60 46.41 12.83
C GLY A 20 -5.07 45.07 13.39
N ASP A 21 -6.39 44.95 13.52
CA ASP A 21 -7.17 43.86 14.12
C ASP A 21 -6.84 42.45 13.56
N PRO A 22 -6.48 41.46 14.40
CA PRO A 22 -6.03 40.14 13.95
C PRO A 22 -7.14 39.18 13.49
N ASN A 23 -8.44 39.56 13.55
CA ASN A 23 -9.55 38.67 13.18
C ASN A 23 -10.13 38.84 11.76
N ARG A 24 -9.43 39.52 10.85
CA ARG A 24 -9.90 39.68 9.46
C ARG A 24 -9.32 38.63 8.52
N MET A 25 -9.89 37.41 8.51
CA MET A 25 -9.68 36.46 7.42
C MET A 25 -9.99 37.13 6.08
N SER A 26 -8.96 37.27 5.25
CA SER A 26 -8.98 38.00 3.98
C SER A 26 -9.81 37.24 2.93
N THR A 27 -11.11 37.51 2.88
CA THR A 27 -11.92 37.26 1.69
C THR A 27 -11.27 37.95 0.49
N SER A 28 -10.82 37.14 -0.48
CA SER A 28 -10.40 37.50 -1.86
C SER A 28 -10.58 38.99 -2.20
N LYS A 29 -9.54 39.79 -1.95
CA LYS A 29 -9.48 41.20 -2.35
C LYS A 29 -9.73 41.30 -3.85
N ARG A 30 -10.57 42.26 -4.26
CA ARG A 30 -10.79 42.61 -5.68
C ARG A 30 -9.43 42.78 -6.38
N PRO A 31 -9.29 42.43 -7.67
CA PRO A 31 -8.10 42.79 -8.43
C PRO A 31 -7.96 44.30 -8.34
N ARG A 32 -6.85 44.79 -7.77
CA ARG A 32 -6.53 46.21 -7.83
C ARG A 32 -6.33 46.53 -9.32
N PRO A 33 -7.03 47.51 -9.90
CA PRO A 33 -6.70 47.99 -11.23
C PRO A 33 -5.20 48.34 -11.26
N PRO A 34 -4.52 48.17 -12.41
CA PRO A 34 -3.10 48.49 -12.50
C PRO A 34 -2.87 49.87 -11.92
N ASN A 35 -1.98 49.96 -10.93
CA ASN A 35 -1.67 51.23 -10.29
C ASN A 35 -1.13 52.20 -11.36
N THR A 36 -1.23 53.49 -11.12
CA THR A 36 -0.71 54.52 -12.03
C THR A 36 0.75 54.28 -12.40
N HIS A 37 1.53 53.69 -11.49
CA HIS A 37 2.92 53.27 -11.74
C HIS A 37 3.06 52.23 -12.86
N GLN A 38 2.28 51.14 -12.85
CA GLN A 38 2.35 50.07 -13.86
C GLN A 38 2.08 50.56 -15.29
N ARG A 39 1.43 51.72 -15.47
CA ARG A 39 1.17 52.31 -16.80
C ARG A 39 2.31 53.18 -17.31
N ILE A 40 3.18 53.66 -16.41
CA ILE A 40 4.20 54.68 -16.71
C ILE A 40 5.61 54.09 -16.65
N CYS A 41 5.82 53.08 -15.80
CA CYS A 41 7.12 52.47 -15.57
C CYS A 41 7.49 51.44 -16.65
N GLU A 42 8.65 51.62 -17.27
CA GLU A 42 9.16 50.77 -18.36
C GLU A 42 9.36 49.30 -17.94
N HIS A 43 9.58 49.03 -16.65
CA HIS A 43 9.72 47.68 -16.12
C HIS A 43 8.40 46.90 -16.12
N HIS A 44 7.26 47.61 -16.17
CA HIS A 44 5.93 47.05 -16.33
C HIS A 44 5.44 47.31 -17.74
N LYS A 45 6.13 46.77 -18.76
CA LYS A 45 5.61 46.78 -20.14
C LYS A 45 4.16 46.34 -20.10
N SER A 46 3.27 47.29 -20.39
CA SER A 46 1.83 47.12 -20.37
C SER A 46 1.49 46.03 -21.38
N TYR A 47 1.41 44.78 -20.93
CA TYR A 47 0.73 43.75 -21.67
C TYR A 47 -0.74 44.14 -21.61
N GLU A 48 -1.17 44.92 -22.61
CA GLU A 48 -2.57 44.96 -23.00
C GLU A 48 -3.04 43.51 -23.00
N ALA A 49 -4.10 43.20 -22.26
CA ALA A 49 -4.49 41.81 -22.02
C ALA A 49 -4.76 41.11 -23.36
N MET A 50 -3.76 40.39 -23.88
CA MET A 50 -3.88 39.63 -25.11
C MET A 50 -4.72 38.40 -24.84
N CYS A 51 -5.49 37.96 -25.83
CA CYS A 51 -6.28 36.75 -25.72
C CYS A 51 -5.39 35.52 -25.48
N ASN A 52 -5.66 34.76 -24.42
CA ASN A 52 -4.97 33.49 -24.13
C ASN A 52 -5.55 32.29 -24.88
N GLY A 53 -6.63 32.48 -25.64
CA GLY A 53 -7.16 31.46 -26.54
C GLY A 53 -6.18 31.09 -27.67
N ALA A 54 -6.27 29.84 -28.12
CA ALA A 54 -5.55 29.32 -29.26
C ALA A 54 -6.45 29.35 -30.51
N LYS A 55 -5.90 29.78 -31.64
CA LYS A 55 -6.52 29.62 -32.96
C LYS A 55 -6.69 28.12 -33.26
N ARG A 56 -7.55 27.77 -34.23
CA ARG A 56 -7.71 26.37 -34.69
C ARG A 56 -6.39 25.73 -35.17
N THR A 57 -5.42 26.54 -35.57
CA THR A 57 -4.07 26.12 -35.98
C THR A 57 -3.13 25.81 -34.80
N GLY A 58 -3.60 25.93 -33.55
CA GLY A 58 -2.79 25.78 -32.33
C GLY A 58 -1.96 27.02 -31.96
N GLN A 59 -1.89 28.03 -32.82
CA GLN A 59 -1.15 29.28 -32.55
C GLN A 59 -1.90 30.20 -31.57
N ARG A 60 -1.16 31.01 -30.79
CA ARG A 60 -1.76 31.98 -29.84
C ARG A 60 -2.57 33.05 -30.57
N CYS A 61 -3.72 33.42 -30.00
CA CYS A 61 -4.55 34.49 -30.53
C CYS A 61 -3.84 35.85 -30.38
N THR A 62 -3.86 36.65 -31.45
CA THR A 62 -3.30 38.01 -31.50
C THR A 62 -4.35 39.09 -31.21
N ASN A 63 -5.59 38.72 -30.92
CA ASN A 63 -6.65 39.68 -30.62
C ASN A 63 -6.54 40.16 -29.17
N ARG A 64 -6.91 41.43 -28.93
CA ARG A 64 -7.09 41.96 -27.58
C ARG A 64 -8.23 41.24 -26.87
N ALA A 65 -8.03 40.89 -25.61
CA ALA A 65 -9.08 40.36 -24.77
C ALA A 65 -10.08 41.46 -24.43
N SER A 66 -11.36 41.10 -24.40
CA SER A 66 -12.47 42.03 -24.13
C SER A 66 -13.39 41.56 -23.02
N LEU A 67 -13.30 40.28 -22.62
CA LEU A 67 -14.16 39.67 -21.61
C LEU A 67 -13.34 38.68 -20.78
N PHE A 68 -13.46 38.72 -19.46
CA PHE A 68 -12.99 37.65 -18.59
C PHE A 68 -13.72 37.69 -17.23
N PRO A 69 -14.41 36.60 -16.83
CA PRO A 69 -14.92 36.43 -15.48
C PRO A 69 -13.78 36.39 -14.45
N LYS A 70 -14.06 36.76 -13.20
CA LYS A 70 -13.06 36.73 -12.12
C LYS A 70 -12.47 35.32 -11.97
N GLY A 71 -11.15 35.21 -12.03
CA GLY A 71 -10.41 33.95 -11.87
C GLY A 71 -10.04 33.23 -13.16
N TYR A 72 -10.42 33.78 -14.34
CA TYR A 72 -10.08 33.20 -15.65
C TYR A 72 -9.13 34.10 -16.44
N PHE A 73 -8.36 33.49 -17.33
CA PHE A 73 -7.48 34.21 -18.24
C PHE A 73 -8.23 35.15 -19.20
N PRO A 74 -7.64 36.30 -19.56
CA PRO A 74 -8.22 37.19 -20.54
C PRO A 74 -8.35 36.49 -21.90
N THR A 75 -9.58 36.45 -22.44
CA THR A 75 -9.89 35.94 -23.78
C THR A 75 -10.64 36.99 -24.61
N CYS A 76 -10.52 36.91 -25.94
CA CYS A 76 -11.37 37.69 -26.84
C CYS A 76 -12.72 36.99 -27.01
N ARG A 77 -13.73 37.71 -27.52
CA ARG A 77 -15.08 37.14 -27.75
C ARG A 77 -15.07 35.83 -28.54
N GLN A 78 -14.20 35.73 -29.55
CA GLN A 78 -14.06 34.53 -30.41
C GLN A 78 -13.53 33.30 -29.66
N HIS A 79 -12.81 33.48 -28.54
CA HIS A 79 -12.26 32.39 -27.73
C HIS A 79 -12.89 32.34 -26.32
N SER A 80 -14.10 32.91 -26.17
CA SER A 80 -14.84 32.87 -24.90
C SER A 80 -15.22 31.44 -24.48
N SER A 81 -15.34 30.50 -25.41
CA SER A 81 -15.54 29.07 -25.10
C SER A 81 -14.26 28.34 -24.67
N GLN A 82 -13.08 28.92 -24.89
CA GLN A 82 -11.79 28.36 -24.49
C GLN A 82 -11.34 28.86 -23.11
N LEU A 83 -12.29 29.19 -22.24
CA LEU A 83 -12.00 29.55 -20.85
C LEU A 83 -11.43 28.31 -20.14
N ILE A 84 -10.10 28.20 -20.12
CA ILE A 84 -9.42 27.16 -19.36
C ILE A 84 -9.67 27.46 -17.87
N PRO A 85 -10.19 26.52 -17.07
CA PRO A 85 -10.43 26.69 -15.63
C PRO A 85 -9.13 26.70 -14.80
N THR A 86 -8.03 27.20 -15.37
CA THR A 86 -6.80 27.46 -14.63
C THR A 86 -6.97 28.76 -13.85
N ARG A 87 -6.69 28.72 -12.54
CA ARG A 87 -6.80 29.91 -11.69
C ARG A 87 -5.85 30.99 -12.21
N LEU A 88 -6.39 32.16 -12.52
CA LEU A 88 -5.60 33.34 -12.83
C LEU A 88 -4.94 33.87 -11.54
N GLY A 89 -3.62 34.03 -11.55
CA GLY A 89 -2.86 34.75 -10.53
C GLY A 89 -2.12 35.96 -11.11
N TYR A 90 -1.51 36.75 -10.23
CA TYR A 90 -0.71 37.91 -10.59
C TYR A 90 0.69 37.77 -10.02
N CYS A 91 1.69 37.96 -10.87
CA CYS A 91 3.08 37.84 -10.48
C CYS A 91 3.41 38.73 -9.26
N GLN A 92 3.75 38.10 -8.13
CA GLN A 92 4.05 38.75 -6.85
C GLN A 92 5.53 39.13 -6.71
N ALA A 93 6.36 38.75 -7.67
CA ALA A 93 7.74 39.23 -7.74
C ALA A 93 7.80 40.75 -7.78
N LEU A 94 8.77 41.37 -7.13
CA LEU A 94 9.02 42.80 -7.30
C LEU A 94 9.83 43.02 -8.59
N ALA A 95 9.45 43.98 -9.42
CA ALA A 95 10.27 44.43 -10.54
C ALA A 95 11.50 45.22 -10.03
N GLU A 96 12.43 45.55 -10.91
CA GLU A 96 13.62 46.36 -10.57
C GLU A 96 13.27 47.75 -10.01
N CYS A 97 12.09 48.28 -10.36
CA CYS A 97 11.55 49.51 -9.79
C CYS A 97 11.04 49.37 -8.34
N GLY A 98 11.05 48.17 -7.76
CA GLY A 98 10.60 47.90 -6.39
C GLY A 98 9.09 47.65 -6.22
N GLU A 99 8.31 47.72 -7.29
CA GLU A 99 6.86 47.46 -7.28
C GLU A 99 6.54 46.04 -7.75
N ALA A 100 5.40 45.47 -7.32
CA ALA A 100 5.00 44.13 -7.75
C ALA A 100 4.80 44.05 -9.28
N CYS A 101 5.43 43.06 -9.90
CA CYS A 101 5.43 42.77 -11.33
C CYS A 101 4.02 42.83 -11.90
N GLY A 102 3.06 42.18 -11.22
CA GLY A 102 1.64 42.27 -11.53
C GLY A 102 1.23 41.63 -12.86
N ARG A 103 2.14 40.92 -13.55
CA ARG A 103 1.82 40.23 -14.78
C ARG A 103 0.94 39.01 -14.52
N ILE A 104 -0.06 38.81 -15.37
CA ILE A 104 -0.96 37.67 -15.29
C ILE A 104 -0.16 36.37 -15.50
N CYS A 105 -0.34 35.39 -14.62
CA CYS A 105 0.31 34.09 -14.71
C CYS A 105 -0.65 32.94 -14.39
N HIS A 106 -0.25 31.72 -14.79
CA HIS A 106 -0.94 30.49 -14.43
C HIS A 106 -0.65 30.21 -12.97
N TYR A 107 -1.67 30.34 -12.12
CA TYR A 107 -1.54 30.05 -10.72
C TYR A 107 -2.07 28.65 -10.43
N MET A 108 -1.16 27.78 -10.02
CA MET A 108 -1.50 26.46 -9.50
C MET A 108 -1.17 26.45 -8.01
N PRO A 109 -2.14 26.83 -7.13
CA PRO A 109 -1.94 26.72 -5.69
C PRO A 109 -1.45 25.32 -5.37
N PRO A 110 -0.33 25.19 -4.67
CA PRO A 110 0.27 26.11 -3.69
C PRO A 110 1.35 27.08 -4.19
N GLU A 111 1.71 27.05 -5.47
CA GLU A 111 2.92 27.69 -6.00
C GLU A 111 2.86 29.21 -5.81
N LEU A 112 4.01 29.90 -5.74
CA LEU A 112 3.97 31.37 -5.75
C LEU A 112 3.39 31.85 -7.08
N GLU A 113 2.54 32.87 -7.04
CA GLU A 113 2.04 33.52 -8.25
C GLU A 113 3.22 34.23 -8.93
N LEU A 114 3.90 33.56 -9.87
CA LEU A 114 5.07 34.06 -10.59
C LEU A 114 4.82 33.93 -12.10
N CYS A 115 5.19 34.95 -12.88
CA CYS A 115 5.18 34.87 -14.34
C CYS A 115 6.41 34.13 -14.86
N ASN A 116 6.41 33.71 -16.13
CA ASN A 116 7.51 32.94 -16.72
C ASN A 116 8.89 33.59 -16.58
N GLU A 117 8.97 34.92 -16.68
CA GLU A 117 10.24 35.66 -16.47
C GLU A 117 10.76 35.60 -15.03
N HIS A 118 9.88 35.36 -14.06
CA HIS A 118 10.19 35.30 -12.63
C HIS A 118 10.07 33.88 -12.06
N ALA A 119 9.76 32.89 -12.90
CA ALA A 119 9.52 31.50 -12.49
C ALA A 119 10.81 30.83 -11.97
N GLU A 120 11.97 31.29 -12.44
CA GLU A 120 13.29 30.80 -12.02
C GLU A 120 13.82 31.53 -10.76
N GLY A 121 13.02 32.43 -10.19
CA GLY A 121 13.36 33.25 -9.03
C GLY A 121 13.63 34.70 -9.41
N THR A 122 13.57 35.59 -8.41
CA THR A 122 13.88 37.02 -8.59
C THR A 122 14.77 37.47 -7.44
N PRO A 123 15.69 38.42 -7.65
CA PRO A 123 16.49 38.99 -6.57
C PRO A 123 15.65 39.81 -5.57
N THR A 124 14.41 40.10 -5.94
CA THR A 124 13.53 41.07 -5.30
C THR A 124 12.40 40.44 -4.47
N LEU A 125 12.18 39.13 -4.57
CA LEU A 125 11.53 38.34 -3.52
C LEU A 125 12.64 37.74 -2.66
N PRO A 126 13.14 38.46 -1.63
CA PRO A 126 14.17 37.91 -0.77
C PRO A 126 13.59 36.71 -0.03
N CYS A 127 13.91 35.52 -0.50
CA CYS A 127 13.77 34.31 0.29
C CYS A 127 14.90 34.34 1.32
N TYR A 128 14.72 35.06 2.44
CA TYR A 128 15.78 35.28 3.43
C TYR A 128 16.36 33.97 3.96
N ILE A 129 15.58 32.89 3.96
CA ILE A 129 16.06 31.54 4.29
C ILE A 129 17.16 31.09 3.30
N LEU A 130 17.08 31.41 2.01
CA LEU A 130 18.09 31.09 1.00
C LEU A 130 19.38 31.91 1.14
N ARG A 131 19.39 32.98 1.96
CA ARG A 131 20.64 33.68 2.33
C ARG A 131 21.46 32.94 3.38
N LEU A 132 20.84 32.03 4.13
CA LEU A 132 21.55 31.16 5.07
C LEU A 132 22.40 30.16 4.29
N SER A 133 23.41 29.54 4.92
CA SER A 133 24.13 28.44 4.27
C SER A 133 23.23 27.21 4.17
N THR A 134 23.53 26.29 3.25
CA THR A 134 22.75 25.07 3.02
C THR A 134 22.64 24.22 4.29
N GLU A 135 23.70 24.17 5.09
CA GLU A 135 23.76 23.42 6.34
C GLU A 135 22.74 23.94 7.35
N ILE A 136 22.64 25.27 7.49
CA ILE A 136 21.66 25.90 8.38
C ILE A 136 20.23 25.65 7.87
N ARG A 137 20.00 25.74 6.56
CA ARG A 137 18.68 25.42 5.99
C ARG A 137 18.27 23.98 6.24
N VAL A 138 19.18 23.03 6.03
CA VAL A 138 18.96 21.61 6.31
C VAL A 138 18.68 21.38 7.80
N ALA A 139 19.39 22.06 8.70
CA ALA A 139 19.12 22.01 10.13
C ALA A 139 17.72 22.55 10.48
N ILE A 140 17.30 23.66 9.86
CA ILE A 140 15.93 24.18 9.99
C ILE A 140 14.91 23.16 9.50
N PHE A 141 15.12 22.52 8.34
CA PHE A 141 14.19 21.52 7.81
C PHE A 141 14.07 20.29 8.73
N ARG A 142 15.17 19.85 9.37
CA ARG A 142 15.13 18.78 10.38
C ARG A 142 14.29 19.14 11.59
N TYR A 143 14.28 20.42 11.98
CA TYR A 143 13.45 20.92 13.06
C TYR A 143 11.97 21.08 12.66
N LEU A 144 11.71 21.40 11.39
CA LEU A 144 10.35 21.59 10.86
C LEU A 144 9.61 20.27 10.57
N PHE A 145 10.34 19.22 10.19
CA PHE A 145 9.75 17.90 9.97
C PHE A 145 9.69 17.12 11.29
N PRO A 146 8.66 16.29 11.48
CA PRO A 146 8.62 15.41 12.64
C PRO A 146 9.80 14.41 12.59
N GLU A 147 10.19 13.91 13.75
CA GLU A 147 11.26 12.91 13.86
C GLU A 147 10.93 11.60 13.12
N ARG A 148 9.64 11.32 12.91
CA ARG A 148 9.11 10.11 12.29
C ARG A 148 7.73 10.34 11.71
N ILE A 149 7.43 9.71 10.57
CA ILE A 149 6.08 9.71 9.98
C ILE A 149 5.38 8.42 10.37
N SER A 150 4.27 8.52 11.10
CA SER A 150 3.50 7.34 11.52
C SER A 150 2.83 6.63 10.33
N ALA A 151 2.67 5.31 10.47
CA ALA A 151 1.94 4.47 9.54
C ALA A 151 0.45 4.84 9.49
N PHE A 152 -0.11 5.23 10.64
CA PHE A 152 -1.49 5.66 10.77
C PHE A 152 -1.60 7.18 10.74
N HIS A 153 -2.65 7.68 10.08
CA HIS A 153 -3.05 9.06 10.31
C HIS A 153 -3.74 9.04 11.66
N PRO A 154 -3.40 9.92 12.60
CA PRO A 154 -4.35 10.27 13.63
C PRO A 154 -5.55 10.90 12.91
N ASN A 155 -6.54 10.08 12.57
CA ASN A 155 -7.90 10.53 12.29
C ASN A 155 -8.58 11.04 13.58
N SER A 156 -7.85 11.08 14.70
CA SER A 156 -8.34 11.57 15.95
C SER A 156 -8.41 13.09 15.92
N LEU A 157 -9.62 13.58 16.20
CA LEU A 157 -9.99 14.97 16.43
C LEU A 157 -9.31 15.59 17.68
N MET A 158 -8.21 15.00 18.14
CA MET A 158 -7.47 15.38 19.35
C MET A 158 -5.96 15.35 19.02
N ASP A 159 -5.26 16.35 19.54
CA ASP A 159 -3.82 16.45 19.76
C ASP A 159 -2.87 17.10 18.72
N ASP A 160 -2.53 18.34 19.07
CA ASP A 160 -1.18 18.88 19.26
C ASP A 160 -0.41 19.45 18.08
N GLY A 161 -0.87 19.30 16.84
CA GLY A 161 -0.20 19.89 15.66
C GLY A 161 1.23 19.37 15.39
N ALA A 162 1.79 18.53 16.27
CA ALA A 162 3.16 18.03 16.22
C ALA A 162 3.37 16.95 15.15
N HIS A 163 2.30 16.34 14.63
CA HIS A 163 2.39 15.23 13.67
C HIS A 163 1.97 15.61 12.24
N PHE A 164 1.65 16.87 11.98
CA PHE A 164 1.32 17.31 10.62
C PHE A 164 2.59 17.60 9.82
N ILE A 165 2.81 16.82 8.75
CA ILE A 165 3.84 17.18 7.76
C ILE A 165 3.40 18.49 7.11
N HIS A 166 4.08 19.59 7.39
CA HIS A 166 3.88 20.88 6.73
C HIS A 166 4.38 20.83 5.27
N LYS A 167 3.65 20.10 4.41
CA LYS A 167 3.97 19.93 2.98
C LYS A 167 4.06 21.25 2.23
N SER A 168 3.53 22.34 2.79
CA SER A 168 3.64 23.70 2.26
C SER A 168 5.10 24.13 2.06
N ILE A 169 6.05 23.69 2.89
CA ILE A 169 7.46 24.06 2.74
C ILE A 169 8.06 23.51 1.43
N LEU A 170 7.61 22.33 0.99
CA LEU A 170 8.03 21.71 -0.27
C LEU A 170 7.59 22.51 -1.50
N ARG A 171 6.73 23.51 -1.31
CA ARG A 171 6.04 24.22 -2.40
C ARG A 171 6.51 25.68 -2.55
N VAL A 172 7.43 26.13 -1.68
CA VAL A 172 7.88 27.54 -1.62
C VAL A 172 8.81 27.92 -2.78
N ASN A 173 9.84 27.10 -3.03
CA ASN A 173 10.87 27.37 -4.04
C ASN A 173 11.54 26.05 -4.45
N ARG A 174 12.07 25.95 -5.68
CA ARG A 174 12.75 24.73 -6.18
C ARG A 174 13.94 24.30 -5.33
N GLN A 175 14.79 25.24 -4.89
CA GLN A 175 15.94 24.94 -4.04
C GLN A 175 15.49 24.44 -2.66
N ILE A 176 14.53 25.14 -2.04
CA ILE A 176 13.91 24.71 -0.78
C ILE A 176 13.29 23.33 -0.94
N HIS A 177 12.53 23.09 -2.02
CA HIS A 177 11.97 21.79 -2.33
C HIS A 177 13.05 20.71 -2.36
N ASN A 178 14.13 20.90 -3.12
CA ASN A 178 15.18 19.89 -3.25
C ASN A 178 15.84 19.58 -1.90
N GLU A 179 16.22 20.59 -1.13
CA GLU A 179 16.87 20.42 0.17
C GLU A 179 15.92 19.84 1.23
N SER A 180 14.70 20.37 1.33
CA SER A 180 13.71 19.89 2.30
C SER A 180 13.15 18.52 1.94
N SER A 181 12.97 18.20 0.65
CA SER A 181 12.57 16.86 0.20
C SER A 181 13.67 15.83 0.47
N ALA A 182 14.96 16.20 0.35
CA ALA A 182 16.05 15.32 0.76
C ALA A 182 16.01 15.04 2.27
N VAL A 183 15.75 16.04 3.11
CA VAL A 183 15.57 15.81 4.56
C VAL A 183 14.36 14.92 4.83
N LEU A 184 13.19 15.29 4.30
CA LEU A 184 11.95 14.57 4.54
C LEU A 184 12.02 13.14 4.05
N TYR A 185 12.35 12.91 2.78
CA TYR A 185 12.26 11.57 2.20
C TYR A 185 13.51 10.71 2.43
N GLU A 186 14.69 11.31 2.66
CA GLU A 186 15.91 10.53 2.86
C GLU A 186 16.33 10.33 4.31
N GLN A 187 15.95 11.23 5.22
CA GLN A 187 16.42 11.19 6.61
C GLN A 187 15.29 10.83 7.59
N VAL A 188 14.08 11.35 7.40
CA VAL A 188 12.95 11.04 8.30
C VAL A 188 12.45 9.61 8.05
N PRO A 189 12.41 8.74 9.08
CA PRO A 189 11.83 7.40 8.95
C PRO A 189 10.33 7.46 8.71
N PHE A 190 9.86 6.69 7.72
CA PHE A 190 8.45 6.45 7.46
C PHE A 190 8.06 5.09 8.02
N ASP A 191 7.18 5.11 9.00
CA ASP A 191 6.58 3.89 9.52
C ASP A 191 5.62 3.30 8.48
N ALA A 192 5.73 1.99 8.28
CA ALA A 192 4.77 1.19 7.54
C ALA A 192 4.44 -0.02 8.41
N GLU A 193 3.16 -0.35 8.53
CA GLU A 193 2.70 -1.52 9.26
C GLU A 193 2.09 -2.52 8.29
N ILE A 194 2.44 -3.79 8.42
CA ILE A 194 1.89 -4.88 7.63
C ILE A 194 1.33 -5.92 8.58
N SER A 195 0.05 -6.22 8.43
CA SER A 195 -0.62 -7.36 9.06
C SER A 195 -1.14 -8.29 7.97
N PHE A 196 -1.79 -9.39 8.35
CA PHE A 196 -2.51 -10.23 7.39
C PHE A 196 -3.78 -9.56 6.83
N PHE A 197 -4.33 -8.54 7.52
CA PHE A 197 -5.52 -7.82 7.07
C PHE A 197 -5.21 -6.65 6.15
N ASN A 198 -4.16 -5.91 6.46
CA ASN A 198 -3.87 -4.65 5.81
C ASN A 198 -2.38 -4.29 5.78
N ILE A 199 -2.09 -3.33 4.92
CA ILE A 199 -0.85 -2.56 4.93
C ILE A 199 -1.26 -1.13 5.32
N ASN A 200 -0.59 -0.52 6.29
CA ASN A 200 -0.83 0.86 6.72
C ASN A 200 0.43 1.67 6.50
N MET A 201 0.35 2.77 5.76
CA MET A 201 1.48 3.68 5.58
C MET A 201 0.95 5.05 5.16
N LEU A 202 1.57 6.14 5.63
CA LEU A 202 1.17 7.51 5.33
C LEU A 202 -0.30 7.81 5.70
N GLY A 203 -0.84 7.09 6.69
CA GLY A 203 -2.22 7.20 7.10
C GLY A 203 -3.24 6.62 6.14
N ILE A 204 -2.79 5.82 5.18
CA ILE A 204 -3.65 5.08 4.27
C ILE A 204 -3.59 3.61 4.68
N SER A 205 -4.76 3.00 4.84
CA SER A 205 -4.90 1.57 5.11
C SER A 205 -5.34 0.85 3.84
N TRP A 206 -4.51 -0.04 3.34
CA TRP A 206 -4.82 -0.94 2.23
C TRP A 206 -5.28 -2.25 2.81
N LYS A 207 -6.59 -2.47 2.75
CA LYS A 207 -7.12 -3.81 2.99
C LYS A 207 -6.68 -4.72 1.85
N TRP A 208 -6.34 -5.96 2.20
CA TRP A 208 -5.94 -6.99 1.24
C TRP A 208 -6.92 -7.13 0.04
N ASN A 209 -8.20 -6.84 0.26
CA ASN A 209 -9.24 -6.94 -0.76
C ASN A 209 -9.30 -5.76 -1.75
N ASN A 210 -8.56 -4.67 -1.49
CA ASN A 210 -8.78 -3.37 -2.16
C ASN A 210 -7.48 -2.78 -2.75
N LEU A 211 -6.64 -3.64 -3.33
CA LEU A 211 -5.31 -3.29 -3.82
C LEU A 211 -5.30 -2.54 -5.17
N TYR A 212 -6.46 -2.22 -5.74
CA TYR A 212 -6.57 -1.55 -7.05
C TYR A 212 -6.22 -0.05 -7.04
N ARG A 213 -5.92 0.55 -5.87
CA ARG A 213 -5.63 2.00 -5.73
C ARG A 213 -4.15 2.34 -5.51
N THR A 214 -3.22 1.54 -6.02
CA THR A 214 -1.79 1.64 -5.67
C THR A 214 -0.98 2.60 -6.55
N GLU A 215 -1.47 3.00 -7.73
CA GLU A 215 -0.69 3.83 -8.68
C GLU A 215 -0.29 5.20 -8.13
N SER A 216 -1.13 5.84 -7.34
CA SER A 216 -0.79 7.15 -6.75
C SER A 216 0.27 7.04 -5.66
N LEU A 217 0.37 5.85 -5.04
CA LEU A 217 1.22 5.60 -3.91
C LEU A 217 2.59 5.13 -4.33
N SER A 218 2.70 4.32 -5.39
CA SER A 218 3.98 3.94 -5.98
C SER A 218 4.86 5.17 -6.25
N LYS A 219 4.25 6.27 -6.73
CA LYS A 219 4.96 7.53 -6.98
C LYS A 219 5.51 8.20 -5.71
N ILE A 220 4.82 8.05 -4.58
CA ILE A 220 5.23 8.63 -3.29
C ILE A 220 6.23 7.70 -2.59
N THR A 221 5.94 6.40 -2.52
CA THR A 221 6.81 5.38 -1.92
C THR A 221 8.16 5.32 -2.60
N GLN A 222 8.22 5.46 -3.93
CA GLN A 222 9.48 5.56 -4.67
C GLN A 222 10.36 6.73 -4.22
N ARG A 223 9.82 7.80 -3.61
CA ARG A 223 10.65 8.90 -3.10
C ARG A 223 11.25 8.59 -1.73
N ILE A 224 10.59 7.75 -0.95
CA ILE A 224 10.95 7.44 0.44
C ILE A 224 12.20 6.56 0.45
N ARG A 225 13.26 7.04 1.13
CA ARG A 225 14.51 6.28 1.30
C ARG A 225 14.71 5.72 2.69
N ASN A 226 13.97 6.17 3.70
CA ASN A 226 14.09 5.69 5.07
C ASN A 226 12.76 5.12 5.56
N ILE A 227 12.70 3.79 5.71
CA ILE A 227 11.47 3.06 6.05
C ILE A 227 11.68 2.28 7.35
N ALA A 228 10.74 2.42 8.27
CA ALA A 228 10.60 1.58 9.44
C ALA A 228 9.37 0.67 9.25
N LEU A 229 9.61 -0.59 8.95
CA LEU A 229 8.59 -1.57 8.63
C LEU A 229 8.27 -2.42 9.87
N PHE A 230 7.01 -2.41 10.29
CA PHE A 230 6.46 -3.22 11.37
C PHE A 230 5.63 -4.33 10.75
N ILE A 231 5.91 -5.59 11.07
CA ILE A 231 5.21 -6.72 10.45
C ILE A 231 4.61 -7.57 11.56
N THR A 232 3.29 -7.60 11.65
CA THR A 232 2.54 -8.48 12.55
C THR A 232 2.38 -9.85 11.90
N ILE A 233 3.00 -10.86 12.52
CA ILE A 233 2.97 -12.25 12.07
C ILE A 233 1.90 -12.98 12.90
N PRO A 234 0.83 -13.47 12.26
CA PRO A 234 -0.26 -14.15 12.95
C PRO A 234 0.22 -15.48 13.53
N ALA A 235 -0.04 -15.72 14.82
CA ALA A 235 0.48 -16.87 15.56
C ALA A 235 -0.64 -17.85 15.96
N PHE A 236 -1.41 -18.31 14.97
CA PHE A 236 -2.54 -19.23 15.17
C PHE A 236 -2.16 -20.67 14.80
N GLU A 237 -2.63 -21.64 15.59
CA GLU A 237 -2.28 -23.05 15.45
C GLU A 237 -2.75 -23.68 14.13
N SER A 238 -3.82 -23.15 13.52
CA SER A 238 -4.56 -23.86 12.48
C SER A 238 -4.62 -23.18 11.11
N ASP A 239 -3.96 -22.04 10.88
CA ASP A 239 -4.16 -21.35 9.59
C ASP A 239 -2.93 -20.68 8.99
N ASP A 240 -2.16 -21.50 8.26
CA ASP A 240 -1.16 -21.03 7.30
C ASP A 240 -1.73 -19.96 6.36
N ALA A 241 -3.04 -19.92 6.06
CA ALA A 241 -3.59 -18.90 5.17
C ALA A 241 -3.29 -17.47 5.64
N GLN A 242 -3.23 -17.23 6.95
CA GLN A 242 -2.89 -15.90 7.47
C GLN A 242 -1.41 -15.56 7.27
N LEU A 243 -0.51 -16.53 7.42
CA LEU A 243 0.91 -16.38 7.08
C LEU A 243 1.08 -16.07 5.59
N TYR A 244 0.40 -16.83 4.73
CA TYR A 244 0.38 -16.60 3.29
C TYR A 244 -0.20 -15.22 2.92
N LYS A 245 -1.25 -14.75 3.60
CA LYS A 245 -1.80 -13.39 3.44
C LYS A 245 -0.79 -12.31 3.86
N THR A 246 -0.14 -12.50 5.01
CA THR A 246 0.91 -11.58 5.49
C THR A 246 2.04 -11.49 4.48
N ARG A 247 2.54 -12.64 3.99
CA ARG A 247 3.56 -12.71 2.93
C ARG A 247 3.13 -12.00 1.65
N ASP A 248 1.89 -12.20 1.19
CA ASP A 248 1.31 -11.52 0.02
C ASP A 248 1.25 -9.99 0.23
N ASN A 249 0.93 -9.53 1.44
CA ASN A 249 0.98 -8.11 1.79
C ASN A 249 2.41 -7.56 1.82
N VAL A 250 3.39 -8.32 2.32
CA VAL A 250 4.81 -7.95 2.24
C VAL A 250 5.27 -7.88 0.78
N GLN A 251 4.88 -8.84 -0.06
CA GLN A 251 5.17 -8.84 -1.50
C GLN A 251 4.48 -7.66 -2.21
N HIS A 252 3.27 -7.32 -1.81
CA HIS A 252 2.59 -6.15 -2.34
C HIS A 252 3.31 -4.86 -1.95
N PHE A 253 3.73 -4.75 -0.70
CA PHE A 253 4.53 -3.62 -0.23
C PHE A 253 5.86 -3.50 -1.00
N THR A 254 6.57 -4.60 -1.26
CA THR A 254 7.81 -4.55 -2.05
C THR A 254 7.54 -4.13 -3.49
N SER A 255 6.40 -4.53 -4.07
CA SER A 255 5.98 -4.11 -5.40
C SER A 255 5.79 -2.60 -5.54
N LEU A 256 5.51 -1.87 -4.45
CA LEU A 256 5.40 -0.40 -4.45
C LEU A 256 6.73 0.31 -4.75
N PHE A 257 7.87 -0.38 -4.63
CA PHE A 257 9.21 0.14 -4.93
C PHE A 257 9.71 -0.25 -6.32
N HIS A 258 9.06 -1.22 -6.97
CA HIS A 258 9.40 -1.57 -8.34
C HIS A 258 8.99 -0.44 -9.30
N PRO A 259 9.84 -0.08 -10.27
CA PRO A 259 9.51 0.92 -11.25
C PRO A 259 8.41 0.39 -12.17
N SER A 260 7.43 1.24 -12.49
CA SER A 260 6.34 0.87 -13.42
C SER A 260 6.83 0.71 -14.87
N SER A 261 8.04 1.20 -15.18
CA SER A 261 8.68 1.09 -16.48
C SER A 261 10.16 0.73 -16.32
N PRO A 262 10.72 -0.17 -17.15
CA PRO A 262 12.13 -0.53 -17.11
C PRO A 262 13.08 0.66 -17.40
N SER A 263 12.58 1.74 -18.01
CA SER A 263 13.36 2.96 -18.24
C SER A 263 13.50 3.86 -16.99
N GLN A 264 12.67 3.66 -15.97
CA GLN A 264 12.71 4.46 -14.76
C GLN A 264 13.81 3.91 -13.83
N ARG A 265 14.74 4.79 -13.41
CA ARG A 265 15.77 4.41 -12.44
C ARG A 265 15.12 3.84 -11.18
N PHE A 266 15.62 2.69 -10.75
CA PHE A 266 15.17 2.07 -9.52
C PHE A 266 15.32 3.01 -8.34
N SER A 267 14.28 3.04 -7.52
CA SER A 267 14.14 3.97 -6.42
C SER A 267 13.91 3.17 -5.14
N TYR A 268 14.90 2.39 -4.74
CA TYR A 268 14.85 1.58 -3.54
C TYR A 268 15.07 2.41 -2.27
N PRO A 269 14.60 1.93 -1.10
CA PRO A 269 14.94 2.55 0.16
C PRO A 269 16.45 2.45 0.41
N HIS A 270 17.07 3.54 0.88
CA HIS A 270 18.46 3.50 1.34
C HIS A 270 18.59 2.85 2.72
N GLN A 271 17.58 3.05 3.57
CA GLN A 271 17.50 2.53 4.93
C GLN A 271 16.19 1.78 5.09
N LEU A 272 16.28 0.52 5.54
CA LEU A 272 15.12 -0.32 5.84
C LEU A 272 15.31 -0.94 7.22
N HIS A 273 14.46 -0.53 8.15
CA HIS A 273 14.41 -1.05 9.51
C HIS A 273 13.20 -1.95 9.63
N VAL A 274 13.39 -3.27 9.67
CA VAL A 274 12.30 -4.24 9.82
C VAL A 274 12.13 -4.60 11.29
N ARG A 275 10.89 -4.69 11.75
CA ARG A 275 10.50 -5.10 13.10
C ARG A 275 9.37 -6.13 12.97
N PRO A 276 9.72 -7.42 12.88
CA PRO A 276 8.70 -8.46 12.93
C PRO A 276 8.22 -8.63 14.38
N GLU A 277 6.91 -8.71 14.54
CA GLU A 277 6.23 -8.94 15.81
C GLU A 277 5.28 -10.10 15.64
N VAL A 278 5.44 -11.15 16.45
CA VAL A 278 4.54 -12.30 16.44
C VAL A 278 3.35 -11.95 17.32
N GLU A 279 2.14 -12.00 16.77
CA GLU A 279 0.92 -11.63 17.48
C GLU A 279 0.66 -12.62 18.62
N THR A 280 0.70 -12.15 19.87
CA THR A 280 0.53 -12.99 21.08
C THR A 280 -0.82 -12.82 21.76
N THR A 281 -1.73 -12.07 21.15
CA THR A 281 -2.79 -11.35 21.85
C THR A 281 -3.92 -12.22 22.40
N PHE A 282 -4.16 -13.45 21.90
CA PHE A 282 -5.35 -14.21 22.32
C PHE A 282 -5.23 -15.73 22.46
N THR A 283 -4.15 -16.36 22.00
CA THR A 283 -3.95 -17.81 22.13
C THR A 283 -2.50 -18.08 22.47
N VAL A 284 -2.24 -19.06 23.36
CA VAL A 284 -0.89 -19.56 23.61
C VAL A 284 -0.40 -20.17 22.30
N CYS A 285 0.34 -19.38 21.52
CA CYS A 285 0.97 -19.90 20.32
C CYS A 285 2.06 -20.87 20.77
N ASN A 286 1.82 -22.17 20.53
CA ASN A 286 2.75 -23.25 20.85
C ASN A 286 3.86 -23.41 19.80
N TRP A 287 4.14 -22.39 18.99
CA TRP A 287 5.27 -22.46 18.07
C TRP A 287 6.57 -22.60 18.85
N ASN A 288 7.28 -23.68 18.58
CA ASN A 288 8.68 -23.82 18.98
C ASN A 288 9.54 -22.77 18.26
N ASP A 289 10.80 -22.63 18.67
CA ASP A 289 11.66 -21.60 18.12
C ASP A 289 11.98 -21.81 16.63
N GLU A 290 12.04 -23.05 16.16
CA GLU A 290 12.24 -23.39 14.74
C GLU A 290 11.04 -22.94 13.88
N GLU A 291 9.81 -23.23 14.32
CA GLU A 291 8.58 -22.78 13.69
C GLU A 291 8.52 -21.25 13.61
N ARG A 292 8.93 -20.54 14.66
CA ARG A 292 9.00 -19.06 14.66
C ARG A 292 10.01 -18.55 13.64
N VAL A 293 11.19 -19.15 13.58
CA VAL A 293 12.22 -18.79 12.60
C VAL A 293 11.72 -19.06 11.18
N CYS A 294 11.12 -20.21 10.91
CA CYS A 294 10.56 -20.52 9.60
C CYS A 294 9.42 -19.57 9.21
N ALA A 295 8.53 -19.20 10.13
CA ALA A 295 7.50 -18.19 9.88
C ALA A 295 8.11 -16.84 9.50
N LEU A 296 9.16 -16.40 10.19
CA LEU A 296 9.90 -15.17 9.90
C LEU A 296 10.54 -15.22 8.51
N ILE A 297 11.29 -16.28 8.20
CA ILE A 297 11.93 -16.47 6.89
C ILE A 297 10.87 -16.44 5.78
N PHE A 298 9.77 -17.17 6.00
CA PHE A 298 8.66 -17.24 5.06
C PHE A 298 8.02 -15.88 4.82
N VAL A 299 7.66 -15.12 5.86
CA VAL A 299 6.99 -13.82 5.70
C VAL A 299 7.94 -12.75 5.15
N LEU A 300 9.21 -12.75 5.56
CA LEU A 300 10.18 -11.71 5.20
C LEU A 300 10.85 -11.95 3.84
N SER A 301 10.80 -13.16 3.29
CA SER A 301 11.46 -13.49 2.02
C SER A 301 11.14 -12.53 0.86
N PRO A 302 9.93 -11.96 0.67
CA PRO A 302 9.70 -11.02 -0.42
C PRO A 302 10.52 -9.72 -0.28
N LEU A 303 10.91 -9.31 0.94
CA LEU A 303 11.77 -8.15 1.14
C LEU A 303 13.14 -8.32 0.48
N LEU A 304 13.61 -9.56 0.31
CA LEU A 304 14.85 -9.88 -0.40
C LEU A 304 14.83 -9.49 -1.89
N GLU A 305 13.66 -9.18 -2.45
CA GLU A 305 13.54 -8.62 -3.80
C GLU A 305 13.95 -7.15 -3.85
N LEU A 306 13.91 -6.44 -2.71
CA LEU A 306 14.45 -5.09 -2.63
C LEU A 306 15.97 -5.15 -2.77
N ARG A 307 16.52 -4.34 -3.68
CA ARG A 307 17.97 -4.28 -3.95
C ARG A 307 18.55 -2.94 -3.52
N ASN A 308 19.87 -2.89 -3.39
CA ASN A 308 20.62 -1.64 -3.14
C ASN A 308 20.21 -0.91 -1.85
N ILE A 309 19.74 -1.65 -0.84
CA ILE A 309 19.49 -1.08 0.49
C ILE A 309 20.85 -0.92 1.16
N ARG A 310 21.23 0.31 1.50
CA ARG A 310 22.54 0.60 2.10
C ARG A 310 22.63 0.12 3.54
N ASN A 311 21.54 0.30 4.28
CA ASN A 311 21.42 -0.04 5.69
C ASN A 311 20.11 -0.79 5.93
N ALA A 312 20.12 -2.10 5.72
CA ALA A 312 19.05 -2.98 6.19
C ALA A 312 19.35 -3.38 7.65
N LYS A 313 18.34 -3.35 8.52
CA LYS A 313 18.43 -3.86 9.89
C LYS A 313 17.15 -4.55 10.28
N ILE A 314 17.24 -5.76 10.80
CA ILE A 314 16.12 -6.39 11.52
C ILE A 314 16.30 -6.05 13.00
N ASN A 315 15.42 -5.20 13.53
CA ASN A 315 15.42 -4.94 14.97
C ASN A 315 14.50 -5.95 15.65
N PRO A 316 14.85 -6.42 16.85
CA PRO A 316 13.92 -7.21 17.66
C PRO A 316 12.64 -6.41 17.93
N ALA A 317 11.52 -7.11 18.13
CA ALA A 317 10.28 -6.52 18.62
C ALA A 317 10.62 -5.64 19.83
N ALA A 318 10.15 -4.38 19.86
CA ALA A 318 10.45 -3.50 20.97
C ALA A 318 9.86 -4.11 22.26
N GLU A 319 10.57 -4.01 23.39
CA GLU A 319 9.90 -4.29 24.67
C GLU A 319 8.64 -3.42 24.70
N PRO A 320 7.44 -3.97 24.97
CA PRO A 320 6.24 -3.16 25.09
C PRO A 320 6.57 -2.04 26.06
N PRO A 321 6.28 -0.76 25.71
CA PRO A 321 6.68 0.36 26.52
C PRO A 321 6.22 0.09 27.94
N ARG A 322 7.18 -0.08 28.86
CA ARG A 322 6.89 -0.31 30.27
C ARG A 322 6.16 0.93 30.76
N GLY A 323 4.82 0.87 30.71
CA GLY A 323 3.96 1.99 31.01
C GLY A 323 4.30 2.50 32.40
N ARG A 324 4.96 3.66 32.46
CA ARG A 324 5.04 4.46 33.68
C ARG A 324 3.80 5.33 33.71
N ASP A 325 2.61 4.76 33.90
CA ASP A 325 1.42 5.56 34.21
C ASP A 325 0.42 4.77 35.07
N ASN A 326 0.19 5.32 36.27
CA ASN A 326 -0.72 4.86 37.32
C ASN A 326 -2.21 5.15 36.98
N SER A 327 -2.63 4.93 35.73
CA SER A 327 -4.03 5.05 35.35
C SER A 327 -4.74 3.69 35.48
N PRO A 328 -5.82 3.59 36.27
CA PRO A 328 -6.58 2.36 36.42
C PRO A 328 -7.36 2.09 35.13
N SER A 329 -6.78 1.30 34.22
CA SER A 329 -7.51 0.77 33.07
C SER A 329 -8.25 -0.50 33.47
N PHE A 330 -9.50 -0.60 33.03
CA PHE A 330 -10.46 -1.67 33.34
C PHE A 330 -10.19 -2.99 32.58
N TYR A 331 -8.93 -3.33 32.31
CA TYR A 331 -8.57 -4.63 31.76
C TYR A 331 -7.94 -5.50 32.86
N SER A 332 -8.70 -6.52 33.24
CA SER A 332 -8.41 -7.49 34.30
C SER A 332 -7.03 -8.14 34.18
N HIS A 333 -6.35 -8.23 35.33
CA HIS A 333 -5.13 -9.00 35.56
C HIS A 333 -5.21 -10.43 34.99
N ASN A 334 -4.42 -10.69 33.95
CA ASN A 334 -3.73 -11.97 33.78
C ASN A 334 -2.24 -11.68 33.95
N GLN A 335 -1.62 -12.30 34.96
CA GLN A 335 -0.17 -12.26 35.17
C GLN A 335 0.49 -13.03 34.02
N TYR A 336 1.05 -12.30 33.06
CA TYR A 336 1.92 -12.86 32.03
C TYR A 336 3.28 -13.19 32.63
N ASN A 337 3.79 -14.40 32.40
CA ASN A 337 5.20 -14.74 32.59
C ASN A 337 6.03 -13.96 31.55
N SER A 338 6.52 -12.78 31.94
CA SER A 338 7.36 -11.88 31.15
C SER A 338 8.76 -12.43 30.85
N ASP A 339 9.11 -13.62 31.33
CA ASP A 339 10.49 -14.13 31.26
C ASP A 339 10.84 -14.69 29.87
N GLY A 340 9.89 -15.25 29.11
CA GLY A 340 10.18 -15.86 27.80
C GLY A 340 10.62 -14.89 26.71
N THR A 341 9.97 -13.74 26.59
CA THR A 341 10.29 -12.70 25.57
C THR A 341 11.51 -11.86 25.95
N VAL A 342 11.73 -11.60 27.25
CA VAL A 342 12.88 -10.83 27.75
C VAL A 342 14.18 -11.61 27.62
N ILE A 343 14.17 -12.95 27.76
CA ILE A 343 15.34 -13.80 27.59
C ILE A 343 15.83 -13.76 26.13
N VAL A 344 14.94 -13.93 25.15
CA VAL A 344 15.30 -13.89 23.72
C VAL A 344 15.85 -12.52 23.30
N GLN A 345 15.29 -11.44 23.86
CA GLN A 345 15.64 -10.07 23.51
C GLN A 345 16.96 -9.58 24.13
N ARG A 346 17.26 -10.00 25.38
CA ARG A 346 18.56 -9.74 26.03
C ARG A 346 19.69 -10.50 25.34
N ASP A 347 19.42 -11.70 24.86
CA ASP A 347 20.40 -12.51 24.13
C ASP A 347 20.74 -11.93 22.75
N LEU A 348 19.76 -11.37 22.04
CA LEU A 348 19.95 -10.65 20.77
C LEU A 348 20.81 -9.38 20.94
N GLN A 349 20.54 -8.58 21.98
CA GLN A 349 21.31 -7.36 22.26
C GLN A 349 22.74 -7.66 22.75
N ARG A 350 22.94 -8.77 23.48
CA ARG A 350 24.25 -9.24 23.94
C ARG A 350 25.13 -9.70 22.77
N LYS A 351 24.54 -10.38 21.77
CA LYS A 351 25.24 -10.88 20.56
C LYS A 351 25.55 -9.78 19.55
N TRP A 352 24.72 -8.74 19.49
CA TRP A 352 25.00 -7.51 18.75
C TRP A 352 26.27 -6.79 19.24
N ASN A 353 26.53 -6.79 20.55
CA ASN A 353 27.73 -6.20 21.13
C ASN A 353 28.99 -7.06 20.91
N LEU A 354 28.86 -8.39 20.86
CA LEU A 354 29.94 -9.33 20.50
C LEU A 354 30.42 -9.13 19.05
N LEU A 355 29.51 -8.88 18.11
CA LEU A 355 29.87 -8.65 16.70
C LEU A 355 30.59 -7.33 16.44
N ARG A 356 30.36 -6.30 17.27
CA ARG A 356 31.14 -5.04 17.25
C ARG A 356 32.61 -5.24 17.63
N ALA A 357 32.88 -6.21 18.50
CA ALA A 357 34.22 -6.53 18.96
C ALA A 357 35.06 -7.22 17.88
N CYS A 358 34.47 -8.17 17.17
CA CYS A 358 35.11 -8.87 16.04
C CYS A 358 35.40 -7.94 14.85
N ALA A 359 34.74 -6.77 14.79
CA ALA A 359 34.96 -5.74 13.78
C ALA A 359 35.98 -4.65 14.18
N GLY A 360 36.72 -4.82 15.29
CA GLY A 360 37.81 -3.92 15.69
C GLY A 360 37.39 -2.62 16.39
N LEU A 361 36.19 -2.56 16.98
CA LEU A 361 35.75 -1.43 17.79
C LEU A 361 36.01 -1.71 19.29
N PRO A 362 36.50 -0.74 20.09
CA PRO A 362 36.92 -0.99 21.48
C PRO A 362 35.72 -1.35 22.37
N LEU A 363 35.82 -2.49 23.06
CA LEU A 363 34.89 -2.92 24.11
C LEU A 363 35.36 -2.44 25.49
N CYS A 364 34.39 -2.11 26.34
CA CYS A 364 34.59 -1.85 27.77
C CYS A 364 34.00 -3.03 28.56
N GLY A 365 34.83 -3.70 29.37
CA GLY A 365 34.40 -4.62 30.44
C GLY A 365 34.40 -6.11 30.09
N THR A 366 35.09 -6.89 30.93
CA THR A 366 35.25 -8.35 30.88
C THR A 366 34.15 -9.09 31.64
N ALA A 367 33.66 -10.20 31.11
CA ALA A 367 33.14 -11.32 31.91
C ALA A 367 33.09 -12.59 31.06
N ASP A 368 33.90 -13.55 31.46
CA ASP A 368 33.94 -14.94 31.00
C ASP A 368 32.74 -15.76 31.52
N ASP A 369 32.52 -16.85 30.78
CA ASP A 369 31.84 -18.11 31.09
C ASP A 369 30.29 -18.23 31.05
N PHE A 370 29.87 -19.31 30.36
CA PHE A 370 28.58 -20.03 30.27
C PHE A 370 27.55 -19.72 29.14
N ILE A 371 27.41 -20.71 28.23
CA ILE A 371 26.17 -21.36 27.66
C ILE A 371 25.24 -20.49 26.76
N ASN A 372 24.65 -20.89 25.61
CA ASN A 372 24.48 -22.15 24.86
C ASN A 372 24.17 -21.86 23.35
N ASP A 373 24.20 -22.92 22.55
CA ASP A 373 24.27 -23.09 21.09
C ASP A 373 23.06 -22.65 20.20
N GLN A 374 21.96 -22.10 20.73
CA GLN A 374 20.68 -21.99 19.97
C GLN A 374 20.30 -20.59 19.49
N THR A 375 21.28 -19.80 19.12
CA THR A 375 21.07 -18.44 18.61
C THR A 375 21.85 -18.17 17.33
N GLU A 376 22.56 -19.17 16.84
CA GLU A 376 23.33 -19.08 15.61
C GLU A 376 22.38 -18.96 14.42
N ASP A 377 21.27 -19.71 14.37
CA ASP A 377 20.36 -19.73 13.20
C ASP A 377 19.65 -18.40 12.93
N TYR A 378 19.04 -17.77 13.95
CA TYR A 378 18.44 -16.45 13.74
C TYR A 378 19.51 -15.39 13.43
N THR A 379 20.67 -15.45 14.10
CA THR A 379 21.77 -14.49 13.86
C THR A 379 22.36 -14.68 12.46
N LYS A 380 22.50 -15.93 12.02
CA LYS A 380 22.92 -16.34 10.68
C LYS A 380 21.92 -15.85 9.65
N PHE A 381 20.63 -16.15 9.83
CA PHE A 381 19.58 -15.64 8.95
C PHE A 381 19.56 -14.12 8.89
N SER A 382 19.64 -13.41 10.03
CA SER A 382 19.68 -11.95 10.05
C SER A 382 20.89 -11.40 9.28
N ARG A 383 22.06 -12.02 9.44
CA ARG A 383 23.29 -11.62 8.73
C ARG A 383 23.18 -11.92 7.24
N GLU A 384 22.63 -13.06 6.85
CA GLU A 384 22.40 -13.47 5.46
C GLU A 384 21.35 -12.59 4.79
N PHE A 385 20.27 -12.24 5.50
CA PHE A 385 19.26 -11.31 5.06
C PHE A 385 19.85 -9.92 4.80
N GLU A 386 20.60 -9.38 5.77
CA GLU A 386 21.30 -8.09 5.61
C GLU A 386 22.30 -8.13 4.44
N THR A 387 23.08 -9.20 4.32
CA THR A 387 24.06 -9.37 3.24
C THR A 387 23.39 -9.47 1.87
N SER A 388 22.27 -10.20 1.78
CA SER A 388 21.53 -10.43 0.53
C SER A 388 20.88 -9.17 -0.03
N LEU A 389 20.44 -8.26 0.84
CA LEU A 389 19.88 -6.96 0.45
C LEU A 389 20.94 -5.98 -0.05
N CYS A 390 22.20 -6.15 0.39
CA CYS A 390 23.33 -5.31 0.03
C CYS A 390 24.05 -5.73 -1.27
N ARG A 391 23.85 -6.96 -1.77
CA ARG A 391 24.57 -7.47 -2.96
C ARG A 391 24.06 -6.80 -4.26
N PRO A 392 24.97 -6.36 -5.16
CA PRO A 392 24.61 -5.98 -6.53
C PRO A 392 24.09 -7.19 -7.31
N SER A 393 23.27 -6.97 -8.34
CA SER A 393 22.68 -8.04 -9.14
C SER A 393 23.72 -8.78 -9.98
N GLU A 394 24.25 -9.89 -9.48
CA GLU A 394 24.96 -10.88 -10.30
C GLU A 394 23.91 -11.84 -10.87
N SER A 395 23.48 -11.62 -12.11
CA SER A 395 22.56 -12.53 -12.80
C SER A 395 23.33 -13.67 -13.46
N THR A 396 23.89 -14.57 -12.66
CA THR A 396 24.28 -15.90 -13.13
C THR A 396 23.02 -16.76 -13.12
N ILE A 397 22.25 -16.74 -14.21
CA ILE A 397 21.07 -17.59 -14.33
C ILE A 397 21.31 -18.64 -15.42
N ASP A 398 21.19 -19.89 -14.97
CA ASP A 398 21.20 -21.12 -15.76
C ASP A 398 20.17 -21.08 -16.91
N PRO A 399 20.54 -21.40 -18.17
CA PRO A 399 19.63 -21.38 -19.32
C PRO A 399 18.38 -22.28 -19.21
N ASP A 400 18.39 -23.38 -18.44
CA ASP A 400 17.18 -24.19 -18.19
C ASP A 400 16.10 -23.44 -17.39
N SER A 401 16.45 -22.30 -16.81
CA SER A 401 15.54 -21.42 -16.07
C SER A 401 14.54 -20.66 -16.95
N ARG A 402 14.70 -20.59 -18.27
CA ARG A 402 13.82 -19.74 -19.10
C ARG A 402 12.39 -20.28 -19.19
N LEU A 403 12.23 -21.56 -19.53
CA LEU A 403 10.90 -22.19 -19.63
C LEU A 403 10.18 -22.13 -18.28
N HIS A 404 10.89 -22.44 -17.20
CA HIS A 404 10.36 -22.34 -15.84
C HIS A 404 9.94 -20.92 -15.47
N ARG A 405 10.73 -19.91 -15.83
CA ARG A 405 10.36 -18.49 -15.63
C ARG A 405 9.12 -18.09 -16.42
N GLU A 406 8.98 -18.56 -17.66
CA GLU A 406 7.80 -18.33 -18.49
C GLU A 406 6.56 -19.00 -17.88
N GLN A 407 6.70 -20.22 -17.36
CA GLN A 407 5.65 -20.94 -16.63
C GLN A 407 5.24 -20.20 -15.35
N ILE A 408 6.19 -19.79 -14.49
CA ILE A 408 5.90 -18.99 -13.28
C ILE A 408 5.22 -17.66 -13.65
N ALA A 409 5.68 -16.98 -14.71
CA ALA A 409 5.06 -15.76 -15.17
C ALA A 409 3.62 -15.99 -15.65
N SER A 410 3.37 -17.11 -16.32
CA SER A 410 2.02 -17.56 -16.71
C SER A 410 1.14 -17.80 -15.47
N LEU A 411 1.62 -18.53 -14.47
CA LEU A 411 0.89 -18.74 -13.21
C LEU A 411 0.54 -17.43 -12.50
N ARG A 412 1.50 -16.50 -12.40
CA ARG A 412 1.26 -15.18 -11.79
C ARG A 412 0.20 -14.39 -12.56
N THR A 413 0.19 -14.51 -13.87
CA THR A 413 -0.82 -13.89 -14.74
C THR A 413 -2.20 -14.51 -14.49
N GLU A 414 -2.30 -15.83 -14.46
CA GLU A 414 -3.57 -16.53 -14.17
C GLU A 414 -4.07 -16.26 -12.75
N PHE A 415 -3.17 -16.21 -11.76
CA PHE A 415 -3.50 -15.83 -10.39
C PHE A 415 -4.06 -14.41 -10.30
N SER A 416 -3.51 -13.49 -11.09
CA SER A 416 -4.04 -12.12 -11.18
C SER A 416 -5.47 -12.11 -11.74
N LYS A 417 -5.80 -13.02 -12.67
CA LYS A 417 -7.18 -13.19 -13.17
C LYS A 417 -8.12 -13.71 -12.08
N ILE A 418 -7.69 -14.69 -11.28
CA ILE A 418 -8.48 -15.17 -10.13
C ILE A 418 -8.68 -14.04 -9.11
N LYS A 419 -7.63 -13.29 -8.75
CA LYS A 419 -7.72 -12.13 -7.85
C LYS A 419 -8.74 -11.10 -8.37
N TRP A 420 -8.71 -10.81 -9.67
CA TRP A 420 -9.66 -9.90 -10.31
C TRP A 420 -11.10 -10.44 -10.26
N PHE A 421 -11.30 -11.72 -10.58
CA PHE A 421 -12.59 -12.37 -10.51
C PHE A 421 -13.20 -12.31 -9.11
N VAL A 422 -12.42 -12.64 -8.07
CA VAL A 422 -12.91 -12.58 -6.69
C VAL A 422 -13.22 -11.15 -6.24
N ALA A 423 -12.42 -10.17 -6.67
CA ALA A 423 -12.74 -8.77 -6.42
C ALA A 423 -14.06 -8.35 -7.09
N MET A 424 -14.29 -8.77 -8.33
CA MET A 424 -15.56 -8.53 -9.03
C MET A 424 -16.75 -9.16 -8.28
N VAL A 425 -16.62 -10.40 -7.79
CA VAL A 425 -17.67 -11.05 -6.97
C VAL A 425 -17.95 -10.21 -5.71
N ARG A 426 -16.91 -9.73 -5.02
CA ARG A 426 -17.06 -8.89 -3.81
C ARG A 426 -17.67 -7.52 -4.10
N ASP A 427 -17.30 -6.88 -5.20
CA ASP A 427 -17.87 -5.61 -5.62
C ASP A 427 -19.37 -5.78 -5.92
N ARG A 428 -19.74 -6.87 -6.60
CA ARG A 428 -21.14 -7.22 -6.85
C ARG A 428 -21.91 -7.45 -5.56
N ASP A 429 -21.34 -8.23 -4.64
CA ASP A 429 -21.90 -8.46 -3.30
C ASP A 429 -22.06 -7.18 -2.48
N SER A 430 -21.10 -6.26 -2.60
CA SER A 430 -21.12 -4.98 -1.88
C SER A 430 -22.21 -4.05 -2.42
N LEU A 431 -22.41 -4.05 -3.75
CA LEU A 431 -23.51 -3.32 -4.38
C LEU A 431 -24.88 -3.91 -4.00
N ALA A 432 -24.97 -5.22 -3.81
CA ALA A 432 -26.18 -5.89 -3.32
C ALA A 432 -26.55 -5.52 -1.87
N MET A 433 -25.59 -5.03 -1.06
CA MET A 433 -25.84 -4.61 0.32
C MET A 433 -26.45 -3.20 0.44
N ILE A 434 -26.51 -2.43 -0.64
CA ILE A 434 -27.13 -1.10 -0.63
C ILE A 434 -28.60 -1.29 -1.00
N PRO A 435 -29.54 -1.22 -0.03
CA PRO A 435 -30.96 -1.36 -0.36
C PRO A 435 -31.39 -0.28 -1.35
N PRO A 436 -32.30 -0.58 -2.29
CA PRO A 436 -32.90 0.43 -3.15
C PRO A 436 -33.48 1.55 -2.30
N ARG A 437 -33.24 2.81 -2.70
CA ARG A 437 -33.69 3.98 -1.93
C ARG A 437 -35.20 4.01 -1.67
N ASP A 438 -35.97 3.36 -2.53
CA ASP A 438 -37.44 3.43 -2.52
C ASP A 438 -38.10 2.25 -1.81
N ASP A 439 -37.34 1.21 -1.42
CA ASP A 439 -37.90 0.06 -0.71
C ASP A 439 -36.96 -0.41 0.42
N MET A 440 -37.16 0.18 1.59
CA MET A 440 -36.39 -0.15 2.81
C MET A 440 -36.63 -1.58 3.30
N TYR A 441 -37.65 -2.28 2.79
CA TYR A 441 -38.02 -3.63 3.22
C TYR A 441 -37.71 -4.71 2.19
N ALA A 442 -37.22 -4.35 0.99
CA ALA A 442 -36.75 -5.34 0.03
C ALA A 442 -35.58 -6.14 0.60
N GLU A 443 -35.69 -7.46 0.60
CA GLU A 443 -34.58 -8.33 0.98
C GLU A 443 -33.39 -8.07 0.04
N PRO A 444 -32.16 -7.92 0.58
CA PRO A 444 -31.00 -7.69 -0.26
C PRO A 444 -30.82 -8.89 -1.19
N PRO A 445 -30.46 -8.67 -2.48
CA PRO A 445 -30.28 -9.77 -3.40
C PRO A 445 -29.23 -10.76 -2.87
N PRO A 446 -29.39 -12.07 -3.18
CA PRO A 446 -28.52 -13.10 -2.68
C PRO A 446 -27.06 -12.82 -3.06
N ARG A 447 -26.19 -12.86 -2.05
CA ARG A 447 -24.75 -12.66 -2.21
C ARG A 447 -24.11 -13.84 -2.94
N TRP A 448 -23.44 -13.58 -4.05
CA TRP A 448 -22.75 -14.58 -4.87
C TRP A 448 -21.69 -15.35 -4.08
N ASP A 449 -20.98 -14.67 -3.17
CA ASP A 449 -20.02 -15.32 -2.26
C ASP A 449 -20.67 -16.44 -1.44
N ARG A 450 -21.91 -16.24 -0.97
CA ARG A 450 -22.61 -17.22 -0.13
C ARG A 450 -23.38 -18.25 -0.95
N THR A 451 -24.03 -17.84 -2.04
CA THR A 451 -24.95 -18.70 -2.79
C THR A 451 -24.30 -19.49 -3.89
N ILE A 452 -23.29 -18.94 -4.56
CA ILE A 452 -22.62 -19.59 -5.70
C ILE A 452 -21.34 -20.26 -5.23
N PHE A 453 -20.51 -19.50 -4.50
CA PHE A 453 -19.14 -19.90 -4.20
C PHE A 453 -18.92 -20.43 -2.78
N ASN A 454 -19.84 -20.17 -1.85
CA ASN A 454 -19.74 -20.57 -0.45
C ASN A 454 -18.38 -20.23 0.22
N GLY A 455 -17.91 -18.99 0.06
CA GLY A 455 -16.62 -18.53 0.59
C GLY A 455 -15.55 -18.40 -0.48
N ILE A 456 -15.72 -17.42 -1.38
CA ILE A 456 -14.80 -17.10 -2.47
C ILE A 456 -13.39 -16.74 -2.00
N ASP A 457 -13.25 -16.32 -0.74
CA ASP A 457 -11.97 -15.99 -0.11
C ASP A 457 -11.04 -17.21 -0.02
N GLN A 458 -11.61 -18.40 0.19
CA GLN A 458 -10.86 -19.65 0.25
C GLN A 458 -10.19 -19.97 -1.08
N VAL A 459 -10.85 -19.63 -2.20
CA VAL A 459 -10.30 -19.83 -3.55
C VAL A 459 -9.03 -19.04 -3.73
N ILE A 460 -8.97 -17.78 -3.27
CA ILE A 460 -7.72 -17.01 -3.39
C ILE A 460 -6.64 -17.60 -2.48
N ASP A 461 -7.00 -18.02 -1.27
CA ASP A 461 -6.03 -18.58 -0.33
C ASP A 461 -5.42 -19.86 -0.88
N VAL A 462 -6.23 -20.73 -1.46
CA VAL A 462 -5.79 -21.92 -2.18
C VAL A 462 -4.95 -21.57 -3.41
N ALA A 463 -5.46 -20.72 -4.30
CA ALA A 463 -4.75 -20.31 -5.52
C ALA A 463 -3.36 -19.76 -5.18
N ARG A 464 -3.24 -19.02 -4.08
CA ARG A 464 -1.98 -18.46 -3.61
C ARG A 464 -1.00 -19.56 -3.16
N ARG A 465 -1.46 -20.53 -2.36
CA ARG A 465 -0.64 -21.67 -1.94
C ARG A 465 -0.10 -22.41 -3.17
N LEU A 466 -0.98 -22.72 -4.13
CA LEU A 466 -0.63 -23.41 -5.38
C LEU A 466 0.42 -22.64 -6.19
N VAL A 467 0.27 -21.32 -6.36
CA VAL A 467 1.24 -20.48 -7.09
C VAL A 467 2.58 -20.41 -6.37
N MET A 468 2.59 -20.32 -5.04
CA MET A 468 3.83 -20.24 -4.25
C MET A 468 4.59 -21.57 -4.23
N ASN A 469 3.88 -22.69 -4.35
CA ASN A 469 4.44 -24.03 -4.45
C ASN A 469 4.64 -24.49 -5.91
N GLU A 470 4.37 -23.63 -6.89
CA GLU A 470 4.54 -23.91 -8.32
C GLU A 470 3.73 -25.13 -8.80
N GLU A 471 2.50 -25.30 -8.29
CA GLU A 471 1.58 -26.42 -8.57
C GLU A 471 0.62 -26.13 -9.72
N PHE A 472 1.11 -26.27 -10.95
CA PHE A 472 0.38 -25.92 -12.17
C PHE A 472 -0.90 -26.74 -12.39
N GLU A 473 -0.85 -28.04 -12.14
CA GLU A 473 -1.96 -28.97 -12.40
C GLU A 473 -3.14 -28.69 -11.47
N GLN A 474 -2.86 -28.59 -10.17
CA GLN A 474 -3.83 -28.23 -9.14
C GLN A 474 -4.41 -26.83 -9.38
N PHE A 475 -3.59 -25.89 -9.84
CA PHE A 475 -4.06 -24.54 -10.17
C PHE A 475 -5.03 -24.56 -11.36
N SER A 476 -4.74 -25.38 -12.38
CA SER A 476 -5.65 -25.59 -13.52
C SER A 476 -6.95 -26.25 -13.08
N ALA A 477 -6.90 -27.25 -12.19
CA ALA A 477 -8.08 -27.89 -11.61
C ALA A 477 -8.94 -26.88 -10.83
N LEU A 478 -8.33 -26.05 -9.99
CA LEU A 478 -9.03 -24.96 -9.29
C LEU A 478 -9.80 -24.05 -10.26
N ARG A 479 -9.17 -23.68 -11.38
CA ARG A 479 -9.81 -22.87 -12.42
C ARG A 479 -11.02 -23.58 -13.04
N GLN A 480 -10.90 -24.87 -13.34
CA GLN A 480 -12.01 -25.66 -13.89
C GLN A 480 -13.17 -25.76 -12.90
N ILE A 481 -12.87 -25.94 -11.61
CA ILE A 481 -13.88 -25.95 -10.54
C ILE A 481 -14.63 -24.62 -10.47
N LEU A 482 -13.91 -23.49 -10.54
CA LEU A 482 -14.54 -22.16 -10.58
C LEU A 482 -15.44 -21.96 -11.79
N GLN A 483 -14.97 -22.37 -12.97
CA GLN A 483 -15.74 -22.30 -14.20
C GLN A 483 -16.99 -23.17 -14.15
N LYS A 484 -16.85 -24.41 -13.68
CA LYS A 484 -17.96 -25.36 -13.51
C LYS A 484 -19.04 -24.78 -12.58
N ARG A 485 -18.67 -24.31 -11.38
CA ARG A 485 -19.64 -23.72 -10.45
C ARG A 485 -20.38 -22.52 -11.02
N TRP A 486 -19.68 -21.68 -11.77
CA TRP A 486 -20.32 -20.54 -12.44
C TRP A 486 -21.29 -21.00 -13.53
N LEU A 487 -20.92 -21.97 -14.36
CA LEU A 487 -21.78 -22.55 -15.39
C LEU A 487 -22.99 -23.25 -14.78
N ASP A 488 -22.81 -24.03 -13.72
CA ASP A 488 -23.89 -24.70 -12.98
C ASP A 488 -24.85 -23.68 -12.36
N HIS A 489 -24.36 -22.52 -11.92
CA HIS A 489 -25.22 -21.43 -11.48
C HIS A 489 -26.03 -20.81 -12.62
N LEU A 490 -25.40 -20.53 -13.77
CA LEU A 490 -26.10 -19.99 -14.94
C LEU A 490 -27.15 -20.97 -15.48
N GLU A 491 -26.84 -22.26 -15.46
CA GLU A 491 -27.77 -23.31 -15.87
C GLU A 491 -28.97 -23.40 -14.90
N ARG A 492 -28.74 -23.32 -13.59
CA ARG A 492 -29.83 -23.22 -12.61
C ARG A 492 -30.69 -21.98 -12.83
N GLN A 493 -30.10 -20.80 -13.04
CA GLN A 493 -30.87 -19.60 -13.37
C GLN A 493 -31.68 -19.75 -14.66
N ARG A 494 -31.13 -20.41 -15.67
CA ARG A 494 -31.83 -20.72 -16.92
C ARG A 494 -33.01 -21.66 -16.66
N GLN A 495 -32.81 -22.69 -15.84
CA GLN A 495 -33.86 -23.65 -15.46
C GLN A 495 -34.97 -22.98 -14.65
N ASP A 496 -34.63 -22.12 -13.69
CA ASP A 496 -35.60 -21.33 -12.91
C ASP A 496 -36.45 -20.42 -13.82
N ALA A 497 -35.80 -19.74 -14.78
CA ALA A 497 -36.49 -18.90 -15.76
C ALA A 497 -37.42 -19.72 -16.68
N ILE A 498 -36.99 -20.91 -17.11
CA ILE A 498 -37.81 -21.83 -17.88
C ILE A 498 -39.01 -22.32 -17.06
N PHE A 499 -38.79 -22.68 -15.79
CA PHE A 499 -39.82 -23.15 -14.88
C PHE A 499 -40.88 -22.07 -14.61
N LEU A 500 -40.44 -20.82 -14.34
CA LEU A 500 -41.34 -19.68 -14.20
C LEU A 500 -42.10 -19.42 -15.51
N GLY A 501 -41.42 -19.51 -16.65
CA GLY A 501 -42.03 -19.40 -17.97
C GLY A 501 -43.11 -20.45 -18.21
N LYS A 502 -42.86 -21.72 -17.86
CA LYS A 502 -43.87 -22.79 -17.90
C LYS A 502 -45.04 -22.51 -16.96
N SER A 503 -44.75 -22.04 -15.76
CA SER A 503 -45.79 -21.74 -14.76
C SER A 503 -46.69 -20.61 -15.25
N LEU A 504 -46.11 -19.51 -15.77
CA LEU A 504 -46.86 -18.40 -16.37
C LEU A 504 -47.63 -18.85 -17.62
N TRP A 505 -47.01 -19.65 -18.48
CA TRP A 505 -47.68 -20.25 -19.65
C TRP A 505 -48.91 -21.06 -19.23
N ASN A 506 -48.78 -21.87 -18.17
CA ASN A 506 -49.88 -22.66 -17.62
C ASN A 506 -51.01 -21.80 -17.04
N PHE A 507 -50.69 -20.60 -16.53
CA PHE A 507 -51.67 -19.61 -16.06
C PHE A 507 -52.41 -18.89 -17.21
N SER A 508 -51.79 -18.71 -18.37
CA SER A 508 -52.41 -18.05 -19.52
C SER A 508 -53.49 -18.91 -20.17
N ASP A 509 -54.56 -18.25 -20.65
CA ASP A 509 -55.58 -18.90 -21.46
C ASP A 509 -55.09 -19.17 -22.90
N GLU A 510 -55.87 -19.93 -23.67
CA GLU A 510 -55.49 -20.33 -25.03
C GLU A 510 -55.30 -19.13 -25.98
N SER A 511 -56.08 -18.05 -25.81
CA SER A 511 -55.98 -16.84 -26.64
C SER A 511 -54.71 -16.05 -26.35
N GLU A 512 -54.35 -15.89 -25.08
CA GLU A 512 -53.10 -15.26 -24.64
C GLU A 512 -51.88 -16.06 -25.10
N ARG A 513 -51.93 -17.38 -24.96
CA ARG A 513 -50.88 -18.30 -25.45
C ARG A 513 -50.62 -18.14 -26.94
N LEU A 514 -51.68 -18.07 -27.76
CA LEU A 514 -51.56 -17.84 -29.20
C LEU A 514 -50.94 -16.47 -29.52
N THR A 515 -51.26 -15.44 -28.72
CA THR A 515 -50.70 -14.09 -28.87
C THR A 515 -49.21 -14.06 -28.52
N ILE A 516 -48.81 -14.73 -27.44
CA ILE A 516 -47.41 -14.85 -27.01
C ILE A 516 -46.58 -15.63 -28.06
N LEU A 517 -47.12 -16.72 -28.59
CA LEU A 517 -46.47 -17.50 -29.66
C LEU A 517 -46.29 -16.68 -30.95
N ALA A 518 -47.28 -15.86 -31.30
CA ALA A 518 -47.19 -14.97 -32.46
C ALA A 518 -46.13 -13.87 -32.26
N ALA A 519 -45.92 -13.42 -31.02
CA ALA A 519 -44.94 -12.37 -30.69
C ALA A 519 -43.49 -12.88 -30.58
N MET A 520 -43.28 -14.18 -30.32
CA MET A 520 -41.95 -14.80 -30.21
C MET A 520 -41.75 -15.98 -31.17
N PRO A 521 -41.77 -15.75 -32.50
CA PRO A 521 -41.58 -16.80 -33.48
C PRO A 521 -40.12 -17.31 -33.45
N GLY A 522 -39.90 -18.49 -32.88
CA GLY A 522 -38.64 -19.25 -32.99
C GLY A 522 -37.91 -19.61 -31.69
N SER A 523 -38.40 -19.20 -30.51
CA SER A 523 -37.74 -19.50 -29.22
C SER A 523 -38.41 -20.59 -28.38
N VAL A 524 -39.64 -21.00 -28.72
CA VAL A 524 -40.41 -22.00 -27.97
C VAL A 524 -40.32 -23.36 -28.66
N SER A 525 -39.12 -23.94 -28.72
CA SER A 525 -39.00 -25.38 -28.98
C SER A 525 -39.49 -26.10 -27.73
N THR A 526 -40.43 -27.03 -27.92
CA THR A 526 -41.07 -27.90 -26.91
C THR A 526 -40.28 -27.99 -25.62
N VAL A 527 -40.77 -27.31 -24.58
CA VAL A 527 -40.13 -27.29 -23.28
C VAL A 527 -40.26 -28.67 -22.66
N GLY A 528 -39.25 -29.53 -22.87
CA GLY A 528 -39.26 -30.92 -22.40
C GLY A 528 -39.64 -31.02 -20.93
N ASP A 529 -40.32 -32.10 -20.57
CA ASP A 529 -40.67 -32.43 -19.19
C ASP A 529 -39.39 -32.48 -18.36
N PHE A 530 -39.23 -31.48 -17.50
CA PHE A 530 -38.10 -31.34 -16.60
C PHE A 530 -38.68 -31.42 -15.20
N GLU A 531 -38.35 -32.47 -14.49
CA GLU A 531 -38.66 -32.60 -13.08
C GLU A 531 -37.56 -31.86 -12.30
N PRO A 532 -37.91 -30.85 -11.49
CA PRO A 532 -36.94 -30.20 -10.62
C PRO A 532 -36.38 -31.23 -9.63
N ASP A 533 -35.06 -31.30 -9.54
CA ASP A 533 -34.36 -32.18 -8.61
C ASP A 533 -34.44 -31.57 -7.19
N ASP A 534 -35.55 -31.83 -6.50
CA ASP A 534 -35.87 -31.27 -5.17
C ASP A 534 -34.86 -31.69 -4.08
N ASP A 535 -34.06 -32.73 -4.31
CA ASP A 535 -33.06 -33.23 -3.36
C ASP A 535 -31.77 -32.37 -3.32
N ALA A 536 -31.57 -31.45 -4.26
CA ALA A 536 -30.34 -30.65 -4.35
C ALA A 536 -30.22 -29.51 -3.32
N ILE A 537 -31.26 -29.24 -2.52
CA ILE A 537 -31.30 -28.07 -1.61
C ILE A 537 -30.86 -28.41 -0.17
N SER A 538 -30.75 -29.69 0.19
CA SER A 538 -30.38 -30.11 1.56
C SER A 538 -28.92 -30.57 1.72
N ALA A 539 -27.98 -29.95 1.00
CA ALA A 539 -26.56 -30.27 1.15
C ALA A 539 -25.94 -29.53 2.34
N THR A 540 -25.62 -30.29 3.39
CA THR A 540 -24.64 -29.94 4.42
C THR A 540 -23.46 -29.19 3.81
N PHE A 541 -23.25 -27.95 4.25
CA PHE A 541 -22.30 -26.96 3.73
C PHE A 541 -20.82 -27.38 3.89
N ALA A 542 -20.39 -28.45 3.22
CA ALA A 542 -18.98 -28.66 2.93
C ALA A 542 -18.52 -27.51 2.02
N ARG A 543 -17.49 -26.77 2.44
CA ARG A 543 -17.18 -25.45 1.89
C ARG A 543 -16.84 -25.51 0.40
N TRP A 544 -16.05 -26.51 -0.02
CA TRP A 544 -15.77 -26.84 -1.42
C TRP A 544 -15.39 -28.33 -1.56
N PRO A 545 -16.34 -29.28 -1.62
CA PRO A 545 -16.01 -30.72 -1.68
C PRO A 545 -15.25 -31.09 -2.96
N GLU A 546 -15.51 -30.38 -4.07
CA GLU A 546 -14.72 -30.54 -5.30
C GLU A 546 -13.32 -29.93 -5.24
N MET A 547 -13.00 -29.11 -4.23
CA MET A 547 -11.63 -28.64 -3.95
C MET A 547 -10.95 -29.51 -2.89
N ASP A 548 -11.13 -30.83 -2.94
CA ASP A 548 -10.29 -31.77 -2.20
C ASP A 548 -8.88 -31.80 -2.84
N LEU A 549 -8.24 -30.64 -2.79
CA LEU A 549 -6.88 -30.42 -3.22
C LEU A 549 -6.03 -30.85 -2.04
N ASN A 550 -5.36 -31.98 -2.21
CA ASN A 550 -4.50 -32.54 -1.19
C ASN A 550 -3.32 -31.58 -0.96
N PHE A 551 -3.43 -30.69 0.05
CA PHE A 551 -2.38 -29.74 0.45
C PHE A 551 -1.30 -30.38 1.32
N GLY A 552 -1.40 -31.70 1.56
CA GLY A 552 -0.42 -32.46 2.30
C GLY A 552 0.96 -32.49 1.63
N LEU A 553 1.83 -33.32 2.20
CA LEU A 553 3.16 -33.53 1.67
C LEU A 553 3.06 -34.05 0.21
N PRO A 554 3.86 -33.51 -0.72
CA PRO A 554 3.93 -34.07 -2.06
C PRO A 554 4.25 -35.56 -1.99
N PHE A 555 3.55 -36.33 -2.81
CA PHE A 555 3.66 -37.78 -2.89
C PHE A 555 3.21 -38.53 -1.61
N GLU A 556 2.11 -38.08 -1.00
CA GLU A 556 1.57 -38.69 0.23
C GLU A 556 0.94 -40.07 0.03
N GLU A 557 0.41 -40.34 -1.15
CA GLU A 557 -0.29 -41.58 -1.49
C GLU A 557 0.67 -42.66 -2.01
N GLU A 558 1.86 -42.24 -2.41
CA GLU A 558 2.93 -43.06 -2.94
C GLU A 558 3.74 -43.72 -1.82
N ASP A 559 4.50 -44.76 -2.19
CA ASP A 559 5.36 -45.48 -1.26
C ASP A 559 6.45 -44.53 -0.73
N GLN A 560 6.34 -44.16 0.55
CA GLN A 560 7.20 -43.18 1.19
C GLN A 560 8.68 -43.60 1.21
N GLU A 561 8.98 -44.91 1.07
CA GLU A 561 10.34 -45.42 0.97
C GLU A 561 11.02 -45.03 -0.35
N LEU A 562 10.24 -44.76 -1.40
CA LEU A 562 10.72 -44.40 -2.73
C LEU A 562 10.82 -42.88 -2.94
N VAL A 563 10.31 -42.07 -2.00
CA VAL A 563 10.33 -40.60 -2.12
C VAL A 563 11.66 -40.06 -1.59
N GLU A 564 12.52 -39.57 -2.48
CA GLU A 564 13.74 -38.85 -2.10
C GLU A 564 13.37 -37.49 -1.50
N LYS A 565 13.78 -37.24 -0.25
CA LYS A 565 13.56 -35.96 0.46
C LYS A 565 14.88 -35.25 0.69
N TRP A 566 14.94 -33.97 0.37
CA TRP A 566 16.05 -33.09 0.75
C TRP A 566 15.53 -31.68 0.99
N GLU A 567 16.34 -30.85 1.64
CA GLU A 567 15.89 -29.53 2.06
C GLU A 567 16.93 -28.44 1.83
N ASP A 568 16.44 -27.22 1.62
CA ASP A 568 17.23 -26.00 1.73
C ASP A 568 16.66 -25.11 2.86
N GLU A 569 17.20 -23.89 3.00
CA GLU A 569 16.77 -22.94 4.04
C GLU A 569 15.30 -22.54 3.95
N LYS A 570 14.67 -22.65 2.77
CA LYS A 570 13.32 -22.14 2.49
C LYS A 570 12.34 -23.21 2.03
N ARG A 571 12.84 -24.33 1.52
CA ARG A 571 12.08 -25.32 0.76
C ARG A 571 12.41 -26.73 1.21
N LEU A 572 11.38 -27.56 1.16
CA LEU A 572 11.47 -29.01 1.24
C LEU A 572 11.20 -29.55 -0.15
N TYR A 573 12.11 -30.36 -0.67
CA TYR A 573 12.00 -30.99 -1.98
C TYR A 573 11.66 -32.46 -1.82
N PHE A 574 10.82 -32.93 -2.72
CA PHE A 574 10.36 -34.30 -2.81
C PHE A 574 10.55 -34.75 -4.25
N LYS A 575 11.17 -35.91 -4.45
CA LYS A 575 11.34 -36.50 -5.78
C LYS A 575 10.86 -37.92 -5.80
N PHE A 576 9.98 -38.22 -6.75
CA PHE A 576 9.42 -39.53 -6.99
C PHE A 576 9.33 -39.75 -8.50
N GLU A 577 9.84 -40.88 -8.99
CA GLU A 577 9.86 -41.24 -10.43
C GLU A 577 10.38 -40.14 -11.37
N GLY A 578 11.36 -39.36 -10.92
CA GLY A 578 11.95 -38.26 -11.69
C GLY A 578 11.16 -36.94 -11.64
N ASN A 579 9.96 -36.93 -11.07
CA ASN A 579 9.18 -35.72 -10.82
C ASN A 579 9.63 -35.08 -9.50
N THR A 580 10.09 -33.82 -9.57
CA THR A 580 10.48 -33.07 -8.37
C THR A 580 9.40 -32.04 -8.05
N ARG A 581 8.91 -32.07 -6.81
CA ARG A 581 7.99 -31.07 -6.25
C ARG A 581 8.65 -30.44 -5.03
N PHE A 582 8.25 -29.22 -4.68
CA PHE A 582 8.72 -28.60 -3.45
C PHE A 582 7.60 -27.92 -2.68
N ARG A 583 7.82 -27.75 -1.39
CA ARG A 583 6.98 -26.97 -0.48
C ARG A 583 7.82 -25.92 0.23
N LEU A 584 7.26 -24.74 0.44
CA LEU A 584 7.91 -23.75 1.30
C LEU A 584 7.80 -24.20 2.76
N LYS A 585 8.89 -24.06 3.53
CA LYS A 585 8.91 -24.35 4.97
C LYS A 585 7.97 -23.39 5.69
N THR A 586 6.81 -23.88 6.11
CA THR A 586 5.88 -23.19 7.03
C THR A 586 5.88 -23.89 8.38
N PRO A 587 5.46 -23.20 9.47
CA PRO A 587 5.30 -23.84 10.78
C PRO A 587 4.43 -25.09 10.73
N HIS A 588 3.33 -25.06 9.98
CA HIS A 588 2.45 -26.20 9.83
C HIS A 588 3.14 -27.40 9.16
N LEU A 589 3.89 -27.14 8.08
CA LEU A 589 4.65 -28.17 7.37
C LEU A 589 5.71 -28.83 8.26
N LEU A 590 6.38 -28.05 9.12
CA LEU A 590 7.32 -28.59 10.10
C LEU A 590 6.62 -29.45 11.15
N ARG A 591 5.43 -29.06 11.63
CA ARG A 591 4.63 -29.89 12.54
C ARG A 591 4.23 -31.21 11.90
N GLU A 592 3.80 -31.17 10.64
CA GLU A 592 3.45 -32.39 9.91
C GLU A 592 4.65 -33.34 9.78
N LEU A 593 5.82 -32.81 9.45
CA LEU A 593 7.05 -33.60 9.42
C LEU A 593 7.42 -34.17 10.79
N GLY A 594 7.38 -33.35 11.83
CA GLY A 594 7.70 -33.75 13.21
C GLY A 594 6.71 -34.75 13.80
N SER A 595 5.45 -34.74 13.34
CA SER A 595 4.44 -35.72 13.76
C SER A 595 4.61 -37.11 13.15
N ARG A 596 5.39 -37.22 12.06
CA ARG A 596 5.66 -38.48 11.36
C ARG A 596 7.02 -39.10 11.70
N ALA A 597 7.93 -38.32 12.27
CA ALA A 597 9.20 -38.79 12.81
C ALA A 597 9.01 -39.36 14.22
#